data_AF-A0A7W8LDN3-F1
#
_entry.id   AF-A0A7W8LDN3-F1
#
_cell.length_a   1.000
_cell.length_b   1.000
_cell.length_c   1.000
_cell.angle_alpha   90.00
_cell.angle_beta   90.00
_cell.angle_gamma   90.00
#
_symmetry.space_group_name_H-M   'P 1'
#
loop_
_entity.id
_entity.type
_entity.pdbx_description
1 polymer ?
#
loop_
_entity_poly.entity_id
_entity_poly.type
_entity_poly.pdbx_seq_one_letter_code
_entity_poly.pdbx_strand_id
1 'polypeptide(L)'
;VASSLRWSGPASLTLAAYRHVSVTSGTTIANNGAGNLTLRADASGIDNGGSVTSDGTIDWSKSTGIVSALYDMNGTYTSGTLVGNASWTAPAYSGLVTQITAYKLVNSVADFQAVDNDLTGNYALGKDIEANNAAFTTLGTTPIAISTSFTGQFDGMWHTVSDFSPSFDAIFGDVGQGGVVRDLKVNGHPLANDTGFYDGIGLLAINNHGTVINTFTSGANSCNCFYALLSGLVGTNYGLIARSGSSVTVRTGGAAAGLVSTNYGTIDESYATGSVTGFLTHGGGGGLIAENYNYASSSYGVVTQSFATGRVISGNGLSVGGICAGCGGLGLDVYWDVQTTGQTSSGGNLPASNGLTTAQMSDPASFVGWDFGPNGAWVVPPGATHPVLRWQVEH
;
A
#
# COMPACT_ATOMS: atom_id res chain seq x y z
N VAL A 1 -6.36 28.79 -17.25
CA VAL A 1 -6.31 29.89 -16.25
C VAL A 1 -5.56 31.04 -16.87
N ALA A 2 -6.21 32.21 -16.98
CA ALA A 2 -5.67 33.39 -17.64
C ALA A 2 -5.43 34.58 -16.70
N SER A 3 -5.65 34.40 -15.38
CA SER A 3 -5.52 35.44 -14.37
C SER A 3 -4.87 34.87 -13.11
N SER A 4 -4.04 35.67 -12.44
CA SER A 4 -3.39 35.27 -11.21
C SER A 4 -4.39 35.05 -10.08
N LEU A 5 -4.12 34.03 -9.26
CA LEU A 5 -4.92 33.66 -8.11
C LEU A 5 -3.99 33.43 -6.91
N ARG A 6 -4.28 34.10 -5.80
CA ARG A 6 -3.60 33.88 -4.52
C ARG A 6 -4.61 33.81 -3.40
N TRP A 7 -4.44 32.84 -2.50
CA TRP A 7 -5.24 32.77 -1.28
C TRP A 7 -4.41 32.32 -0.09
N SER A 8 -4.97 32.53 1.11
CA SER A 8 -4.40 32.11 2.39
C SER A 8 -5.41 31.22 3.10
N GLY A 9 -4.92 30.21 3.82
CA GLY A 9 -5.75 29.21 4.51
C GLY A 9 -5.67 27.80 3.89
N PRO A 10 -6.43 26.84 4.47
CA PRO A 10 -6.35 25.42 4.12
C PRO A 10 -7.23 25.00 2.94
N ALA A 11 -8.00 25.92 2.34
CA ALA A 11 -8.87 25.59 1.22
C ALA A 11 -8.04 25.11 0.02
N SER A 12 -8.42 23.98 -0.59
CA SER A 12 -7.78 23.42 -1.78
C SER A 12 -8.50 23.87 -3.06
N LEU A 13 -7.76 23.98 -4.16
CA LEU A 13 -8.27 24.32 -5.48
C LEU A 13 -8.04 23.16 -6.45
N THR A 14 -9.09 22.74 -7.14
CA THR A 14 -9.00 21.81 -8.26
C THR A 14 -9.39 22.52 -9.55
N LEU A 15 -8.53 22.44 -10.55
CA LEU A 15 -8.78 22.87 -11.91
C LEU A 15 -8.83 21.61 -12.77
N ALA A 16 -10.04 21.14 -13.07
CA ALA A 16 -10.27 19.95 -13.85
C ALA A 16 -10.85 20.31 -15.22
N ALA A 17 -10.35 19.69 -16.28
CA ALA A 17 -10.84 19.86 -17.64
C ALA A 17 -11.11 18.51 -18.28
N TYR A 18 -12.08 18.47 -19.20
CA TYR A 18 -12.38 17.25 -19.96
C TYR A 18 -11.15 16.71 -20.69
N ARG A 19 -10.28 17.59 -21.22
CA ARG A 19 -9.08 17.20 -21.96
C ARG A 19 -7.83 17.85 -21.37
N HIS A 20 -7.57 19.13 -21.67
CA HIS A 20 -6.33 19.79 -21.25
C HIS A 20 -6.56 20.84 -20.17
N VAL A 21 -5.61 20.98 -19.24
CA VAL A 21 -5.53 22.12 -18.32
C VAL A 21 -4.33 22.97 -18.70
N SER A 22 -4.57 24.28 -18.91
CA SER A 22 -3.50 25.22 -19.25
C SER A 22 -3.48 26.41 -18.29
N VAL A 23 -2.29 26.75 -17.75
CA VAL A 23 -2.02 27.99 -17.03
C VAL A 23 -1.18 28.87 -17.94
N THR A 24 -1.71 30.03 -18.34
CA THR A 24 -1.05 30.88 -19.34
C THR A 24 0.18 31.57 -18.77
N SER A 25 1.10 31.97 -19.65
CA SER A 25 2.24 32.80 -19.28
C SER A 25 1.83 34.09 -18.57
N GLY A 26 2.70 34.57 -17.67
CA GLY A 26 2.43 35.77 -16.86
C GLY A 26 1.38 35.59 -15.75
N THR A 27 0.80 34.40 -15.59
CA THR A 27 -0.15 34.08 -14.51
C THR A 27 0.55 33.42 -13.34
N THR A 28 0.17 33.77 -12.10
CA THR A 28 0.64 33.10 -10.89
C THR A 28 -0.52 32.46 -10.13
N ILE A 29 -0.44 31.17 -9.84
CA ILE A 29 -1.32 30.49 -8.87
C ILE A 29 -0.49 30.24 -7.60
N ALA A 30 -0.96 30.75 -6.46
CA ALA A 30 -0.21 30.68 -5.21
C ALA A 30 -1.09 30.42 -3.97
N ASN A 31 -0.56 29.66 -3.02
CA ASN A 31 -1.15 29.52 -1.69
C ASN A 31 -0.13 29.90 -0.61
N ASN A 32 -0.59 30.61 0.43
CA ASN A 32 0.23 30.99 1.59
C ASN A 32 -0.27 30.34 2.90
N GLY A 33 -1.02 29.24 2.80
CA GLY A 33 -1.60 28.51 3.93
C GLY A 33 -1.31 27.01 3.84
N ALA A 34 -2.34 26.18 3.85
CA ALA A 34 -2.22 24.72 3.77
C ALA A 34 -3.02 24.13 2.59
N GLY A 35 -3.46 24.99 1.66
CA GLY A 35 -4.29 24.58 0.54
C GLY A 35 -3.51 23.78 -0.51
N ASN A 36 -4.12 22.72 -1.02
CA ASN A 36 -3.57 21.95 -2.14
C ASN A 36 -4.02 22.55 -3.48
N LEU A 37 -3.26 22.30 -4.54
CA LEU A 37 -3.65 22.55 -5.92
C LEU A 37 -3.65 21.25 -6.71
N THR A 38 -4.74 20.99 -7.41
CA THR A 38 -4.81 19.91 -8.38
C THR A 38 -5.07 20.48 -9.77
N LEU A 39 -4.16 20.26 -10.71
CA LEU A 39 -4.36 20.49 -12.13
C LEU A 39 -4.69 19.14 -12.76
N ARG A 40 -5.96 18.91 -13.14
CA ARG A 40 -6.42 17.62 -13.65
C ARG A 40 -6.85 17.71 -15.11
N ALA A 41 -5.98 17.28 -16.00
CA ALA A 41 -6.36 16.90 -17.34
C ALA A 41 -7.14 15.56 -17.31
N ASP A 42 -7.86 15.28 -18.39
CA ASP A 42 -8.76 14.12 -18.49
C ASP A 42 -9.60 13.87 -17.22
N ALA A 43 -10.44 14.84 -16.88
CA ALA A 43 -11.30 14.76 -15.70
C ALA A 43 -12.19 13.49 -15.68
N SER A 44 -12.43 12.87 -16.84
CA SER A 44 -13.22 11.66 -17.01
C SER A 44 -12.43 10.35 -16.89
N GLY A 45 -11.09 10.37 -16.95
CA GLY A 45 -10.26 9.17 -16.94
C GLY A 45 -10.57 8.22 -18.11
N ILE A 46 -10.63 8.75 -19.34
CA ILE A 46 -10.94 8.01 -20.57
C ILE A 46 -9.77 8.01 -21.58
N ASP A 47 -8.59 8.44 -21.17
CA ASP A 47 -7.34 8.43 -21.95
C ASP A 47 -7.42 9.24 -23.25
N ASN A 48 -8.01 10.44 -23.17
CA ASN A 48 -8.26 11.30 -24.32
C ASN A 48 -7.08 12.21 -24.73
N GLY A 49 -5.88 11.90 -24.24
CA GLY A 49 -4.66 12.68 -24.49
C GLY A 49 -4.63 13.96 -23.68
N GLY A 50 -5.20 13.94 -22.48
CA GLY A 50 -5.23 15.06 -21.57
C GLY A 50 -3.82 15.51 -21.18
N SER A 51 -3.55 16.81 -21.32
CA SER A 51 -2.25 17.40 -21.03
C SER A 51 -2.39 18.51 -20.00
N VAL A 52 -1.34 18.67 -19.18
CA VAL A 52 -1.21 19.82 -18.28
C VAL A 52 -0.05 20.70 -18.77
N THR A 53 -0.37 21.92 -19.16
CA THR A 53 0.61 22.93 -19.59
C THR A 53 0.58 24.10 -18.62
N SER A 54 1.66 24.35 -17.89
CA SER A 54 1.71 25.43 -16.90
C SER A 54 2.76 26.47 -17.25
N ASP A 55 2.56 27.27 -18.29
CA ASP A 55 3.51 28.30 -18.75
C ASP A 55 3.66 29.51 -17.81
N GLY A 56 2.86 29.56 -16.73
CA GLY A 56 2.92 30.56 -15.68
C GLY A 56 3.83 30.18 -14.50
N THR A 57 3.48 30.70 -13.31
CA THR A 57 4.13 30.39 -12.04
C THR A 57 3.17 29.66 -11.11
N ILE A 58 3.61 28.52 -10.57
CA ILE A 58 2.99 27.85 -9.42
C ILE A 58 3.87 28.15 -8.20
N ASP A 59 3.36 28.96 -7.27
CA ASP A 59 4.09 29.44 -6.10
C ASP A 59 3.51 28.85 -4.81
N TRP A 60 4.11 27.76 -4.35
CA TRP A 60 3.84 27.08 -3.08
C TRP A 60 4.91 27.39 -2.02
N SER A 61 5.75 28.40 -2.24
CA SER A 61 6.89 28.75 -1.37
C SER A 61 6.52 29.07 0.07
N LYS A 62 5.26 29.48 0.31
CA LYS A 62 4.70 29.80 1.63
C LYS A 62 3.58 28.86 2.05
N SER A 63 3.33 27.80 1.29
CA SER A 63 2.30 26.82 1.59
C SER A 63 2.90 25.61 2.31
N THR A 64 2.12 24.99 3.18
CA THR A 64 2.37 23.64 3.71
C THR A 64 1.61 22.56 2.92
N GLY A 65 0.69 22.96 2.03
CA GLY A 65 -0.01 22.05 1.13
C GLY A 65 0.86 21.59 -0.04
N ILE A 66 0.25 20.87 -0.97
CA ILE A 66 0.92 20.26 -2.13
C ILE A 66 0.30 20.68 -3.46
N VAL A 67 1.01 20.39 -4.54
CA VAL A 67 0.54 20.56 -5.91
C VAL A 67 0.65 19.24 -6.68
N SER A 68 -0.46 18.83 -7.29
CA SER A 68 -0.53 17.65 -8.16
C SER A 68 -0.94 18.07 -9.57
N ALA A 69 -0.10 17.79 -10.56
CA ALA A 69 -0.44 17.91 -11.98
C ALA A 69 -0.70 16.53 -12.58
N LEU A 70 -1.95 16.25 -12.94
CA LEU A 70 -2.42 14.95 -13.43
C LEU A 70 -2.66 15.05 -14.94
N TYR A 71 -1.94 14.25 -15.72
CA TYR A 71 -2.01 14.22 -17.19
C TYR A 71 -1.97 12.78 -17.70
N ASP A 72 -2.55 12.51 -18.86
CA ASP A 72 -2.62 11.14 -19.38
C ASP A 72 -1.25 10.59 -19.73
N MET A 73 -1.11 9.26 -19.65
CA MET A 73 0.07 8.53 -20.13
C MET A 73 0.41 8.81 -21.60
N ASN A 74 -0.62 9.06 -22.42
CA ASN A 74 -0.50 9.46 -23.83
C ASN A 74 -0.58 11.00 -24.03
N GLY A 75 -0.65 11.76 -22.94
CA GLY A 75 -0.65 13.21 -22.90
C GLY A 75 0.75 13.77 -22.66
N THR A 76 0.80 15.06 -22.31
CA THR A 76 2.05 15.77 -22.02
C THR A 76 1.95 16.63 -20.77
N TYR A 77 3.06 16.74 -20.07
CA TYR A 77 3.25 17.73 -19.02
C TYR A 77 4.33 18.72 -19.42
N THR A 78 4.05 20.01 -19.23
CA THR A 78 5.03 21.08 -19.39
C THR A 78 4.92 22.03 -18.22
N SER A 79 6.01 22.21 -17.49
CA SER A 79 6.09 23.11 -16.35
C SER A 79 6.75 24.43 -16.72
N GLY A 80 6.16 25.53 -16.29
CA GLY A 80 6.79 26.85 -16.20
C GLY A 80 7.55 26.99 -14.88
N THR A 81 7.38 28.11 -14.19
CA THR A 81 8.10 28.36 -12.93
C THR A 81 7.40 27.65 -11.77
N LEU A 82 8.08 26.69 -11.14
CA LEU A 82 7.62 26.05 -9.91
C LEU A 82 8.44 26.58 -8.73
N VAL A 83 7.76 27.09 -7.70
CA VAL A 83 8.42 27.60 -6.49
C VAL A 83 7.89 26.83 -5.29
N GLY A 84 8.69 25.90 -4.78
CA GLY A 84 8.38 25.12 -3.58
C GLY A 84 8.80 25.82 -2.29
N ASN A 85 8.20 25.41 -1.17
CA ASN A 85 8.59 25.83 0.17
C ASN A 85 9.85 25.05 0.60
N ALA A 86 10.95 25.76 0.80
CA ALA A 86 12.24 25.17 1.18
C ALA A 86 12.23 24.46 2.55
N SER A 87 11.22 24.75 3.39
CA SER A 87 11.02 24.10 4.69
C SER A 87 9.90 23.06 4.66
N TRP A 88 9.30 22.78 3.50
CA TRP A 88 8.30 21.72 3.40
C TRP A 88 8.95 20.37 3.59
N THR A 89 8.31 19.56 4.42
CA THR A 89 8.60 18.14 4.59
C THR A 89 7.31 17.37 4.36
N ALA A 90 7.40 16.16 3.79
CA ALA A 90 6.24 15.30 3.64
C ALA A 90 5.56 15.09 5.00
N PRO A 91 4.23 15.24 5.09
CA PRO A 91 3.51 14.88 6.30
C PRO A 91 3.78 13.42 6.68
N ALA A 92 3.85 13.15 7.98
CA ALA A 92 4.04 11.78 8.46
C ALA A 92 2.96 10.86 7.88
N TYR A 93 3.37 9.67 7.45
CA TYR A 93 2.51 8.67 6.83
C TYR A 93 1.78 9.11 5.54
N SER A 94 2.23 10.16 4.86
CA SER A 94 1.67 10.53 3.56
C SER A 94 2.33 9.80 2.39
N GLY A 95 3.53 9.25 2.52
CA GLY A 95 4.26 8.68 1.37
C GLY A 95 4.55 9.67 0.23
N LEU A 96 4.41 10.98 0.46
CA LEU A 96 4.75 11.99 -0.55
C LEU A 96 6.27 12.19 -0.60
N VAL A 97 6.84 12.29 -1.80
CA VAL A 97 8.29 12.51 -1.97
C VAL A 97 8.60 14.00 -2.15
N THR A 98 7.75 14.72 -2.89
CA THR A 98 7.93 16.15 -3.21
C THR A 98 6.64 16.94 -2.97
N GLN A 99 6.78 18.25 -2.73
CA GLN A 99 5.64 19.16 -2.54
C GLN A 99 4.86 19.40 -3.84
N ILE A 100 5.55 19.44 -4.98
CA ILE A 100 4.99 19.71 -6.30
C ILE A 100 5.34 18.53 -7.20
N THR A 101 4.33 17.77 -7.62
CA THR A 101 4.51 16.52 -8.36
C THR A 101 3.60 16.50 -9.59
N ALA A 102 4.14 16.07 -10.72
CA ALA A 102 3.36 15.71 -11.89
C ALA A 102 3.24 14.19 -11.99
N TYR A 103 2.04 13.70 -12.23
CA TYR A 103 1.70 12.28 -12.32
C TYR A 103 1.10 11.94 -13.68
N LYS A 104 1.59 10.85 -14.27
CA LYS A 104 0.93 10.19 -15.41
C LYS A 104 -0.30 9.45 -14.88
N LEU A 105 -1.47 9.73 -15.43
CA LEU A 105 -2.73 9.08 -15.08
C LEU A 105 -2.76 7.68 -15.67
N VAL A 106 -3.04 6.72 -14.79
CA VAL A 106 -3.29 5.32 -15.12
C VAL A 106 -4.80 5.13 -15.04
N ASN A 107 -5.48 5.04 -16.19
CA ASN A 107 -6.94 4.92 -16.26
C ASN A 107 -7.39 3.57 -16.80
N SER A 108 -6.48 2.74 -17.32
CA SER A 108 -6.80 1.44 -17.89
C SER A 108 -5.78 0.38 -17.48
N VAL A 109 -6.13 -0.90 -17.67
CA VAL A 109 -5.19 -2.02 -17.51
C VAL A 109 -3.98 -1.84 -18.44
N ALA A 110 -4.19 -1.31 -19.65
CA ALA A 110 -3.12 -1.06 -20.60
C ALA A 110 -2.14 0.01 -20.10
N ASP A 111 -2.66 1.10 -19.51
CA ASP A 111 -1.81 2.10 -18.86
C ASP A 111 -1.07 1.49 -17.68
N PHE A 112 -1.76 0.68 -16.88
CA PHE A 112 -1.13 0.09 -15.71
C PHE A 112 0.02 -0.83 -16.14
N GLN A 113 -0.16 -1.62 -17.20
CA GLN A 113 0.92 -2.42 -17.76
C GLN A 113 2.05 -1.54 -18.31
N ALA A 114 1.73 -0.39 -18.88
CA ALA A 114 2.70 0.54 -19.46
C ALA A 114 3.53 1.30 -18.41
N VAL A 115 3.21 1.21 -17.11
CA VAL A 115 4.11 1.63 -16.02
C VAL A 115 5.47 0.92 -16.12
N ASP A 116 5.49 -0.31 -16.63
CA ASP A 116 6.72 -1.11 -16.80
C ASP A 116 7.73 -0.46 -17.77
N ASN A 117 7.27 0.45 -18.64
CA ASN A 117 8.15 1.17 -19.58
C ASN A 117 9.00 2.25 -18.88
N ASP A 118 8.61 2.71 -17.69
CA ASP A 118 9.33 3.72 -16.92
C ASP A 118 9.05 3.53 -15.42
N LEU A 119 9.77 2.60 -14.82
CA LEU A 119 9.67 2.25 -13.40
C LEU A 119 10.21 3.33 -12.43
N THR A 120 10.72 4.44 -12.96
CA THR A 120 11.18 5.60 -12.18
C THR A 120 10.16 6.75 -12.14
N GLY A 121 9.09 6.64 -12.91
CA GLY A 121 8.09 7.68 -13.09
C GLY A 121 7.14 7.87 -11.90
N ASN A 122 6.40 8.98 -11.94
CA ASN A 122 5.30 9.26 -11.01
C ASN A 122 3.97 8.96 -11.70
N TYR A 123 3.18 8.10 -11.07
CA TYR A 123 1.91 7.59 -11.58
C TYR A 123 0.81 7.83 -10.57
N ALA A 124 -0.39 8.10 -11.05
CA ALA A 124 -1.58 8.15 -10.23
C ALA A 124 -2.74 7.42 -10.90
N LEU A 125 -3.54 6.67 -10.15
CA LEU A 125 -4.80 6.19 -10.70
C LEU A 125 -5.73 7.38 -10.93
N GLY A 126 -6.31 7.47 -12.13
CA GLY A 126 -7.31 8.49 -12.42
C GLY A 126 -8.74 8.04 -12.13
N LYS A 127 -8.96 6.73 -11.99
CA LYS A 127 -10.23 6.11 -11.61
C LYS A 127 -9.97 4.68 -11.13
N ASP A 128 -11.02 4.03 -10.66
CA ASP A 128 -10.99 2.59 -10.39
C ASP A 128 -10.75 1.80 -11.69
N ILE A 129 -10.00 0.71 -11.60
CA ILE A 129 -9.65 -0.16 -12.73
C ILE A 129 -10.20 -1.56 -12.48
N GLU A 130 -11.19 -1.94 -13.29
CA GLU A 130 -11.69 -3.32 -13.36
C GLU A 130 -10.87 -4.11 -14.39
N ALA A 131 -9.99 -5.00 -13.94
CA ALA A 131 -9.12 -5.74 -14.85
C ALA A 131 -9.82 -6.93 -15.53
N ASN A 132 -10.97 -7.39 -15.03
CA ASN A 132 -11.74 -8.50 -15.61
C ASN A 132 -10.89 -9.75 -15.86
N ASN A 133 -9.94 -10.05 -14.97
CA ASN A 133 -8.93 -11.10 -15.09
C ASN A 133 -8.07 -11.00 -16.36
N ALA A 134 -7.86 -9.78 -16.87
CA ALA A 134 -6.91 -9.53 -17.93
C ALA A 134 -5.53 -10.05 -17.52
N ALA A 135 -4.83 -10.69 -18.46
CA ALA A 135 -3.46 -11.11 -18.26
C ALA A 135 -2.61 -9.85 -18.01
N PHE A 136 -2.08 -9.74 -16.80
CA PHE A 136 -1.20 -8.66 -16.40
C PHE A 136 0.18 -9.23 -16.07
N THR A 137 1.21 -8.69 -16.69
CA THR A 137 2.58 -9.05 -16.35
C THR A 137 3.00 -8.24 -15.14
N THR A 138 3.41 -8.93 -14.08
CA THR A 138 3.99 -8.30 -12.88
C THR A 138 5.08 -7.30 -13.27
N LEU A 139 4.94 -6.06 -12.81
CA LEU A 139 5.83 -4.96 -13.17
C LEU A 139 7.26 -5.23 -12.68
N GLY A 140 8.26 -4.90 -13.49
CA GLY A 140 9.67 -5.06 -13.16
C GLY A 140 10.18 -6.49 -13.29
N THR A 141 9.48 -7.34 -14.05
CA THR A 141 9.83 -8.76 -14.18
C THR A 141 10.06 -9.18 -15.62
N THR A 142 10.93 -10.17 -15.77
CA THR A 142 10.95 -11.09 -16.92
C THR A 142 10.10 -12.33 -16.57
N PRO A 143 9.74 -13.20 -17.53
CA PRO A 143 8.89 -14.36 -17.26
C PRO A 143 9.38 -15.34 -16.17
N ILE A 144 10.62 -15.21 -15.68
CA ILE A 144 11.21 -16.12 -14.67
C ILE A 144 11.91 -15.41 -13.50
N ALA A 145 11.98 -14.07 -13.49
CA ALA A 145 12.75 -13.35 -12.48
C ALA A 145 12.35 -11.87 -12.37
N ILE A 146 12.55 -11.29 -11.19
CA ILE A 146 12.55 -9.84 -11.02
C ILE A 146 13.81 -9.30 -11.68
N SER A 147 13.65 -8.32 -12.57
CA SER A 147 14.74 -7.74 -13.36
C SER A 147 14.96 -6.27 -13.09
N THR A 148 13.95 -5.53 -12.64
CA THR A 148 14.04 -4.09 -12.43
C THR A 148 13.09 -3.65 -11.33
N SER A 149 13.59 -2.86 -10.39
CA SER A 149 12.78 -2.34 -9.28
C SER A 149 11.99 -1.10 -9.68
N PHE A 150 10.77 -0.97 -9.15
CA PHE A 150 10.02 0.28 -9.19
C PHE A 150 10.58 1.26 -8.16
N THR A 151 11.19 2.36 -8.61
CA THR A 151 11.78 3.40 -7.75
C THR A 151 11.07 4.75 -7.86
N GLY A 152 10.00 4.82 -8.66
CA GLY A 152 9.12 5.97 -8.77
C GLY A 152 8.07 6.05 -7.66
N GLN A 153 7.02 6.84 -7.90
CA GLN A 153 5.87 6.95 -7.00
C GLN A 153 4.59 6.49 -7.70
N PHE A 154 3.85 5.59 -7.09
CA PHE A 154 2.52 5.15 -7.53
C PHE A 154 1.49 5.54 -6.47
N ASP A 155 0.67 6.54 -6.78
CA ASP A 155 -0.40 7.01 -5.91
C ASP A 155 -1.75 6.47 -6.41
N GLY A 156 -2.37 5.57 -5.66
CA GLY A 156 -3.69 5.06 -6.00
C GLY A 156 -4.78 6.13 -5.92
N MET A 157 -4.52 7.30 -5.32
CA MET A 157 -5.52 8.35 -5.10
C MET A 157 -6.83 7.81 -4.53
N TRP A 158 -6.71 6.79 -3.66
CA TRP A 158 -7.78 6.04 -3.01
C TRP A 158 -8.64 5.15 -3.92
N HIS A 159 -8.24 5.03 -5.20
CA HIS A 159 -8.89 4.15 -6.15
C HIS A 159 -8.59 2.68 -5.92
N THR A 160 -9.46 1.85 -6.50
CA THR A 160 -9.38 0.39 -6.45
C THR A 160 -8.94 -0.18 -7.79
N VAL A 161 -8.11 -1.21 -7.74
CA VAL A 161 -7.83 -2.10 -8.87
C VAL A 161 -8.37 -3.48 -8.53
N SER A 162 -9.27 -4.01 -9.33
CA SER A 162 -10.05 -5.22 -9.05
C SER A 162 -9.96 -6.26 -10.16
N ASP A 163 -10.32 -7.50 -9.82
CA ASP A 163 -10.30 -8.66 -10.71
C ASP A 163 -8.94 -8.86 -11.39
N PHE A 164 -7.86 -8.70 -10.61
CA PHE A 164 -6.50 -8.82 -11.12
C PHE A 164 -5.97 -10.26 -11.06
N SER A 165 -5.32 -10.72 -12.14
CA SER A 165 -4.63 -12.01 -12.20
C SER A 165 -3.21 -11.83 -12.77
N PRO A 166 -2.26 -11.34 -11.94
CA PRO A 166 -0.90 -11.05 -12.40
C PRO A 166 -0.05 -12.32 -12.60
N SER A 167 0.95 -12.25 -13.48
CA SER A 167 1.78 -13.39 -13.89
C SER A 167 2.64 -14.03 -12.81
N PHE A 168 3.00 -13.29 -11.76
CA PHE A 168 3.67 -13.80 -10.55
C PHE A 168 2.83 -13.57 -9.29
N ASP A 169 1.51 -13.53 -9.41
CA ASP A 169 0.60 -13.34 -8.28
C ASP A 169 0.81 -12.03 -7.48
N ALA A 170 1.56 -11.07 -8.05
CA ALA A 170 1.85 -9.74 -7.51
C ALA A 170 1.75 -8.64 -8.59
N ILE A 171 1.36 -7.42 -8.22
CA ILE A 171 1.40 -6.26 -9.14
C ILE A 171 2.85 -5.85 -9.42
N PHE A 172 3.66 -5.66 -8.36
CA PHE A 172 5.05 -5.23 -8.46
C PHE A 172 6.02 -6.38 -8.15
N GLY A 173 7.06 -6.54 -8.96
CA GLY A 173 8.16 -7.45 -8.66
C GLY A 173 8.96 -6.96 -7.45
N ASP A 174 9.43 -5.72 -7.50
CA ASP A 174 10.11 -5.09 -6.37
C ASP A 174 9.74 -3.61 -6.30
N VAL A 175 9.23 -3.18 -5.14
CA VAL A 175 9.18 -1.75 -4.80
C VAL A 175 10.56 -1.39 -4.26
N GLY A 176 11.41 -0.85 -5.13
CA GLY A 176 12.82 -0.60 -4.86
C GLY A 176 13.06 0.50 -3.83
N GLN A 177 14.31 0.64 -3.40
CA GLN A 177 14.71 1.72 -2.48
C GLN A 177 14.35 3.09 -3.09
N GLY A 178 13.63 3.92 -2.31
CA GLY A 178 13.10 5.20 -2.76
C GLY A 178 11.76 5.13 -3.50
N GLY A 179 11.33 3.94 -3.92
CA GLY A 179 10.02 3.70 -4.50
C GLY A 179 8.90 3.85 -3.47
N VAL A 180 7.76 4.38 -3.90
CA VAL A 180 6.58 4.57 -3.05
C VAL A 180 5.33 4.06 -3.72
N VAL A 181 4.58 3.19 -3.04
CA VAL A 181 3.22 2.78 -3.43
C VAL A 181 2.26 3.19 -2.31
N ARG A 182 1.28 4.04 -2.63
CA ARG A 182 0.39 4.62 -1.62
C ARG A 182 -1.07 4.72 -2.02
N ASP A 183 -1.95 4.83 -1.03
CA ASP A 183 -3.38 5.15 -1.16
C ASP A 183 -4.10 4.26 -2.19
N LEU A 184 -3.87 2.94 -2.13
CA LEU A 184 -4.27 1.98 -3.16
C LEU A 184 -5.03 0.79 -2.57
N LYS A 185 -6.20 0.49 -3.15
CA LYS A 185 -6.97 -0.73 -2.86
C LYS A 185 -6.76 -1.74 -4.01
N VAL A 186 -6.50 -3.00 -3.69
CA VAL A 186 -6.28 -4.07 -4.66
C VAL A 186 -7.18 -5.26 -4.32
N ASN A 187 -7.90 -5.78 -5.32
CA ASN A 187 -8.61 -7.04 -5.23
C ASN A 187 -8.07 -7.99 -6.31
N GLY A 188 -7.45 -9.09 -5.87
CA GLY A 188 -6.74 -10.01 -6.75
C GLY A 188 -7.17 -11.46 -6.56
N HIS A 189 -7.22 -12.17 -7.67
CA HIS A 189 -7.52 -13.60 -7.76
C HIS A 189 -6.55 -14.29 -8.74
N PRO A 190 -5.23 -14.25 -8.49
CA PRO A 190 -4.26 -14.91 -9.34
C PRO A 190 -4.59 -16.39 -9.60
N LEU A 191 -4.40 -16.82 -10.84
CA LEU A 191 -4.45 -18.21 -11.25
C LEU A 191 -3.12 -18.90 -10.89
N ALA A 192 -2.83 -19.05 -9.59
CA ALA A 192 -1.53 -19.52 -9.10
C ALA A 192 -1.10 -20.87 -9.73
N ASN A 193 -0.09 -20.81 -10.58
CA ASN A 193 0.38 -21.95 -11.36
C ASN A 193 1.88 -22.23 -11.24
N ASP A 194 2.71 -21.29 -10.78
CA ASP A 194 4.14 -21.57 -10.48
C ASP A 194 4.82 -20.46 -9.64
N THR A 195 5.13 -20.72 -8.37
CA THR A 195 5.74 -19.73 -7.45
C THR A 195 7.15 -20.13 -6.99
N GLY A 196 7.82 -21.03 -7.70
CA GLY A 196 9.00 -21.78 -7.22
C GLY A 196 10.30 -21.01 -6.94
N PHE A 197 10.30 -19.67 -6.93
CA PHE A 197 11.54 -18.87 -6.97
C PHE A 197 11.69 -17.76 -5.92
N TYR A 198 10.71 -17.54 -5.02
CA TYR A 198 10.73 -16.38 -4.12
C TYR A 198 10.50 -16.75 -2.66
N ASP A 199 11.13 -15.98 -1.75
CA ASP A 199 10.98 -16.06 -0.28
C ASP A 199 9.60 -15.56 0.22
N GLY A 200 8.65 -15.38 -0.69
CA GLY A 200 7.31 -14.87 -0.43
C GLY A 200 6.70 -14.21 -1.65
N ILE A 201 5.39 -14.36 -1.85
CA ILE A 201 4.62 -13.56 -2.82
C ILE A 201 3.40 -12.96 -2.13
N GLY A 202 3.18 -11.66 -2.29
CA GLY A 202 1.97 -10.96 -1.86
C GLY A 202 1.29 -10.25 -3.04
N LEU A 203 -0.02 -10.03 -2.96
CA LEU A 203 -0.79 -9.50 -4.10
C LEU A 203 -0.31 -8.11 -4.56
N LEU A 204 0.25 -7.30 -3.66
CA LEU A 204 0.80 -6.00 -4.03
C LEU A 204 2.21 -6.14 -4.61
N ALA A 205 3.11 -6.84 -3.90
CA ALA A 205 4.49 -6.97 -4.33
C ALA A 205 5.15 -8.30 -3.90
N ILE A 206 6.15 -8.76 -4.67
CA ILE A 206 7.06 -9.82 -4.22
C ILE A 206 8.02 -9.24 -3.18
N ASN A 207 8.75 -8.17 -3.51
CA ASN A 207 9.68 -7.49 -2.60
C ASN A 207 9.30 -6.03 -2.34
N ASN A 208 9.60 -5.54 -1.13
CA ASN A 208 9.52 -4.13 -0.79
C ASN A 208 10.81 -3.65 -0.10
N HIS A 209 11.64 -2.88 -0.79
CA HIS A 209 12.74 -2.09 -0.24
C HIS A 209 12.37 -0.60 -0.05
N GLY A 210 11.21 -0.18 -0.56
CA GLY A 210 10.72 1.19 -0.52
C GLY A 210 9.69 1.43 0.59
N THR A 211 8.67 2.21 0.26
CA THR A 211 7.55 2.55 1.15
C THR A 211 6.22 2.09 0.55
N VAL A 212 5.50 1.26 1.31
CA VAL A 212 4.12 0.88 1.04
C VAL A 212 3.26 1.47 2.15
N ILE A 213 2.26 2.29 1.78
CA ILE A 213 1.49 3.02 2.79
C ILE A 213 0.04 3.29 2.41
N ASN A 214 -0.89 3.16 3.36
CA ASN A 214 -2.33 3.31 3.08
C ASN A 214 -2.80 2.38 1.95
N THR A 215 -2.31 1.14 1.97
CA THR A 215 -2.66 0.14 0.95
C THR A 215 -3.49 -0.98 1.54
N PHE A 216 -4.41 -1.53 0.75
CA PHE A 216 -5.23 -2.66 1.20
C PHE A 216 -5.40 -3.70 0.10
N THR A 217 -5.09 -4.96 0.40
CA THR A 217 -5.33 -6.09 -0.52
C THR A 217 -6.50 -6.96 -0.06
N SER A 218 -7.25 -7.50 -1.01
CA SER A 218 -8.36 -8.43 -0.80
C SER A 218 -8.40 -9.48 -1.90
N GLY A 219 -9.26 -10.48 -1.75
CA GLY A 219 -9.38 -11.60 -2.69
C GLY A 219 -8.72 -12.87 -2.17
N ALA A 220 -8.00 -13.59 -3.02
CA ALA A 220 -7.37 -14.86 -2.64
C ALA A 220 -5.98 -15.03 -3.26
N ASN A 221 -5.02 -15.51 -2.47
CA ASN A 221 -3.69 -15.89 -2.93
C ASN A 221 -3.46 -17.35 -2.55
N SER A 222 -3.71 -18.25 -3.50
CA SER A 222 -3.83 -19.68 -3.20
C SER A 222 -3.08 -20.52 -4.21
N CYS A 223 -2.12 -21.31 -3.74
CA CYS A 223 -1.34 -22.21 -4.56
C CYS A 223 -1.32 -23.64 -3.98
N ASN A 224 -1.34 -24.64 -4.87
CA ASN A 224 -1.13 -26.05 -4.49
C ASN A 224 0.35 -26.49 -4.60
N CYS A 225 1.26 -25.52 -4.68
CA CYS A 225 2.69 -25.74 -4.80
C CYS A 225 3.33 -26.19 -3.49
N PHE A 226 4.42 -26.93 -3.62
CA PHE A 226 5.25 -27.35 -2.50
C PHE A 226 6.15 -26.19 -2.07
N TYR A 227 6.29 -25.97 -0.76
CA TYR A 227 7.22 -25.02 -0.12
C TYR A 227 7.00 -23.52 -0.39
N ALA A 228 6.04 -23.12 -1.22
CA ALA A 228 5.85 -21.71 -1.53
C ALA A 228 5.40 -20.88 -0.31
N LEU A 229 6.02 -19.71 -0.15
CA LEU A 229 5.60 -18.73 0.84
C LEU A 229 4.62 -17.76 0.20
N LEU A 230 3.41 -17.65 0.75
CA LEU A 230 2.39 -16.70 0.28
C LEU A 230 1.93 -15.79 1.41
N SER A 231 1.57 -14.57 1.01
CA SER A 231 1.04 -13.55 1.90
C SER A 231 -0.05 -12.72 1.24
N GLY A 232 -0.76 -11.92 2.04
CA GLY A 232 -1.82 -11.05 1.55
C GLY A 232 -1.32 -9.79 0.85
N LEU A 233 -0.26 -9.13 1.35
CA LEU A 233 0.16 -7.82 0.87
C LEU A 233 1.52 -7.87 0.15
N VAL A 234 2.60 -8.17 0.87
CA VAL A 234 3.97 -8.19 0.33
C VAL A 234 4.65 -9.51 0.69
N GLY A 235 5.31 -10.15 -0.26
CA GLY A 235 6.12 -11.35 0.00
C GLY A 235 7.20 -11.10 1.06
N THR A 236 8.20 -10.30 0.71
CA THR A 236 9.32 -9.95 1.58
C THR A 236 9.45 -8.44 1.77
N ASN A 237 9.43 -7.99 3.02
CA ASN A 237 9.56 -6.58 3.37
C ASN A 237 10.94 -6.24 3.93
N TYR A 238 11.71 -5.43 3.23
CA TYR A 238 12.96 -4.81 3.69
C TYR A 238 12.78 -3.34 4.09
N GLY A 239 11.75 -2.68 3.57
CA GLY A 239 11.45 -1.26 3.77
C GLY A 239 10.37 -0.99 4.82
N LEU A 240 9.50 -0.03 4.51
CA LEU A 240 8.37 0.36 5.36
C LEU A 240 7.06 -0.15 4.77
N ILE A 241 6.26 -0.82 5.60
CA ILE A 241 4.83 -1.01 5.41
C ILE A 241 4.13 -0.28 6.56
N ALA A 242 3.30 0.71 6.24
CA ALA A 242 2.62 1.49 7.27
C ALA A 242 1.15 1.72 6.94
N ARG A 243 0.25 1.70 7.93
CA ARG A 243 -1.18 1.97 7.68
C ARG A 243 -1.74 1.14 6.54
N SER A 244 -1.36 -0.13 6.48
CA SER A 244 -1.77 -1.02 5.41
C SER A 244 -2.43 -2.27 5.96
N GLY A 245 -3.23 -2.94 5.14
CA GLY A 245 -3.87 -4.16 5.58
C GLY A 245 -4.17 -5.16 4.48
N SER A 246 -4.61 -6.34 4.91
CA SER A 246 -5.06 -7.37 3.99
C SER A 246 -6.24 -8.17 4.53
N SER A 247 -7.20 -8.47 3.67
CA SER A 247 -8.24 -9.47 3.90
C SER A 247 -8.12 -10.67 2.96
N VAL A 248 -6.95 -10.85 2.34
CA VAL A 248 -6.72 -11.93 1.37
C VAL A 248 -6.82 -13.29 2.04
N THR A 249 -7.57 -14.20 1.44
CA THR A 249 -7.51 -15.63 1.83
C THR A 249 -6.24 -16.24 1.28
N VAL A 250 -5.32 -16.62 2.17
CA VAL A 250 -4.01 -17.19 1.80
C VAL A 250 -4.00 -18.69 2.03
N ARG A 251 -3.62 -19.45 1.00
CA ARG A 251 -3.50 -20.92 1.06
C ARG A 251 -2.27 -21.40 0.30
N THR A 252 -1.35 -22.08 0.98
CA THR A 252 -0.14 -22.61 0.32
C THR A 252 0.35 -23.90 0.98
N GLY A 253 1.15 -24.69 0.26
CA GLY A 253 1.85 -25.84 0.80
C GLY A 253 3.08 -25.48 1.64
N GLY A 254 3.59 -24.24 1.54
CA GLY A 254 4.66 -23.71 2.41
C GLY A 254 4.10 -22.87 3.57
N ALA A 255 4.88 -21.88 4.00
CA ALA A 255 4.47 -20.98 5.07
C ALA A 255 3.51 -19.89 4.57
N ALA A 256 2.47 -19.61 5.34
CA ALA A 256 1.41 -18.70 4.96
C ALA A 256 1.31 -17.54 5.96
N ALA A 257 1.09 -16.32 5.47
CA ALA A 257 0.97 -15.12 6.29
C ALA A 257 -0.22 -14.25 5.87
N GLY A 258 -0.84 -13.56 6.84
CA GLY A 258 -1.95 -12.65 6.52
C GLY A 258 -1.51 -11.37 5.80
N LEU A 259 -0.34 -10.82 6.14
CA LEU A 259 0.16 -9.56 5.59
C LEU A 259 1.48 -9.73 4.84
N VAL A 260 2.51 -10.27 5.50
CA VAL A 260 3.87 -10.38 4.95
C VAL A 260 4.47 -11.75 5.21
N SER A 261 5.03 -12.43 4.20
CA SER A 261 5.67 -13.73 4.45
C SER A 261 6.92 -13.54 5.31
N THR A 262 7.85 -12.71 4.86
CA THR A 262 9.13 -12.48 5.54
C THR A 262 9.36 -10.99 5.80
N ASN A 263 9.50 -10.60 7.06
CA ASN A 263 9.78 -9.22 7.42
C ASN A 263 11.24 -9.02 7.89
N TYR A 264 11.95 -8.15 7.19
CA TYR A 264 13.27 -7.61 7.55
C TYR A 264 13.23 -6.13 7.96
N GLY A 265 12.21 -5.41 7.50
CA GLY A 265 12.02 -3.98 7.70
C GLY A 265 11.08 -3.64 8.85
N THR A 266 10.27 -2.62 8.63
CA THR A 266 9.27 -2.12 9.59
C THR A 266 7.86 -2.36 9.07
N ILE A 267 7.01 -2.91 9.94
CA ILE A 267 5.56 -2.95 9.77
C ILE A 267 4.95 -2.14 10.91
N ASP A 268 4.20 -1.11 10.57
CA ASP A 268 3.64 -0.17 11.54
C ASP A 268 2.17 0.11 11.26
N GLU A 269 1.35 0.23 12.30
CA GLU A 269 -0.08 0.56 12.16
C GLU A 269 -0.79 -0.31 11.11
N SER A 270 -0.58 -1.62 11.09
CA SER A 270 -1.01 -2.49 9.97
C SER A 270 -1.75 -3.73 10.44
N TYR A 271 -2.55 -4.35 9.56
CA TYR A 271 -3.40 -5.47 10.01
C TYR A 271 -3.74 -6.52 8.96
N ALA A 272 -4.11 -7.71 9.43
CA ALA A 272 -4.59 -8.80 8.57
C ALA A 272 -5.85 -9.48 9.12
N THR A 273 -6.81 -9.74 8.24
CA THR A 273 -8.13 -10.33 8.59
C THR A 273 -8.47 -11.58 7.76
N GLY A 274 -7.77 -11.79 6.64
CA GLY A 274 -7.99 -12.95 5.78
C GLY A 274 -7.49 -14.24 6.41
N SER A 275 -8.14 -15.37 6.11
CA SER A 275 -7.72 -16.66 6.67
C SER A 275 -6.42 -17.14 6.04
N VAL A 276 -5.58 -17.78 6.85
CA VAL A 276 -4.24 -18.26 6.50
C VAL A 276 -4.20 -19.78 6.67
N THR A 277 -3.85 -20.51 5.60
CA THR A 277 -3.75 -21.98 5.61
C THR A 277 -2.45 -22.47 4.98
N GLY A 278 -1.52 -22.96 5.80
CA GLY A 278 -0.32 -23.70 5.37
C GLY A 278 -0.53 -25.21 5.49
N PHE A 279 -0.76 -25.95 4.40
CA PHE A 279 -1.35 -27.30 4.49
C PHE A 279 -0.38 -28.49 4.34
N LEU A 280 0.91 -28.29 4.07
CA LEU A 280 1.91 -29.37 4.05
C LEU A 280 2.90 -29.24 5.22
N THR A 281 3.69 -30.30 5.45
CA THR A 281 4.54 -30.50 6.64
C THR A 281 5.80 -29.63 6.72
N HIS A 282 5.89 -28.52 5.98
CA HIS A 282 7.15 -27.81 5.80
C HIS A 282 7.10 -26.31 6.10
N GLY A 283 5.93 -25.73 6.41
CA GLY A 283 5.81 -24.29 6.66
C GLY A 283 4.80 -23.96 7.73
N GLY A 284 5.24 -23.27 8.78
CA GLY A 284 4.37 -22.69 9.79
C GLY A 284 3.48 -21.57 9.23
N GLY A 285 2.69 -20.93 10.08
CA GLY A 285 1.85 -19.81 9.63
C GLY A 285 1.60 -18.77 10.71
N GLY A 286 1.44 -17.52 10.29
CA GLY A 286 1.13 -16.42 11.18
C GLY A 286 -0.06 -15.62 10.70
N GLY A 287 -0.90 -15.18 11.65
CA GLY A 287 -2.04 -14.33 11.33
C GLY A 287 -1.62 -13.00 10.69
N LEU A 288 -0.42 -12.48 10.99
CA LEU A 288 0.13 -11.27 10.39
C LEU A 288 1.36 -11.56 9.52
N ILE A 289 2.38 -12.22 10.07
CA ILE A 289 3.65 -12.51 9.37
C ILE A 289 4.07 -13.96 9.54
N ALA A 290 4.73 -14.59 8.56
CA ALA A 290 5.26 -15.95 8.78
C ALA A 290 6.58 -15.90 9.55
N GLU A 291 7.53 -15.10 9.05
CA GLU A 291 8.90 -15.01 9.56
C GLU A 291 9.29 -13.53 9.79
N ASN A 292 10.10 -13.29 10.82
CA ASN A 292 10.65 -11.96 11.13
C ASN A 292 12.16 -12.10 11.42
N TYR A 293 13.00 -11.36 10.71
CA TYR A 293 14.47 -11.41 10.82
C TYR A 293 15.06 -10.00 10.63
N ASN A 294 16.35 -9.81 10.86
CA ASN A 294 17.07 -8.61 10.44
C ASN A 294 18.31 -9.05 9.65
N TYR A 295 18.54 -8.47 8.47
CA TYR A 295 19.66 -8.87 7.60
C TYR A 295 21.01 -8.28 8.06
N ALA A 296 20.99 -7.14 8.78
CA ALA A 296 22.19 -6.38 9.15
C ALA A 296 22.73 -6.72 10.55
N SER A 297 21.99 -7.51 11.35
CA SER A 297 22.40 -7.96 12.68
C SER A 297 21.61 -9.21 13.07
N SER A 298 22.03 -9.89 14.13
CA SER A 298 21.24 -10.92 14.81
C SER A 298 19.95 -10.39 15.49
N SER A 299 19.35 -9.32 14.97
CA SER A 299 18.12 -8.70 15.47
C SER A 299 16.93 -9.15 14.63
N TYR A 300 15.74 -8.69 14.97
CA TYR A 300 14.50 -8.95 14.23
C TYR A 300 14.06 -7.69 13.48
N GLY A 301 13.22 -7.82 12.45
CA GLY A 301 12.44 -6.72 11.91
C GLY A 301 11.49 -6.18 12.98
N VAL A 302 10.94 -4.99 12.76
CA VAL A 302 10.11 -4.31 13.77
C VAL A 302 8.66 -4.39 13.36
N VAL A 303 7.80 -4.78 14.30
CA VAL A 303 6.34 -4.74 14.14
C VAL A 303 5.73 -3.97 15.30
N THR A 304 5.02 -2.89 15.02
CA THR A 304 4.38 -2.02 16.03
C THR A 304 2.95 -1.69 15.66
N GLN A 305 2.13 -1.42 16.67
CA GLN A 305 0.70 -1.06 16.56
C GLN A 305 -0.07 -1.85 15.50
N SER A 306 0.09 -3.18 15.47
CA SER A 306 -0.44 -4.01 14.39
C SER A 306 -1.27 -5.16 14.93
N PHE A 307 -2.15 -5.74 14.12
CA PHE A 307 -2.99 -6.84 14.59
C PHE A 307 -3.42 -7.88 13.55
N ALA A 308 -3.84 -9.05 14.04
CA ALA A 308 -4.44 -10.08 13.20
C ALA A 308 -5.74 -10.65 13.78
N THR A 309 -6.72 -10.88 12.90
CA THR A 309 -8.00 -11.55 13.22
C THR A 309 -8.30 -12.74 12.31
N GLY A 310 -7.53 -12.93 11.23
CA GLY A 310 -7.73 -14.03 10.30
C GLY A 310 -7.48 -15.41 10.93
N ARG A 311 -8.32 -16.39 10.60
CA ARG A 311 -8.15 -17.78 11.07
C ARG A 311 -6.82 -18.35 10.60
N VAL A 312 -6.03 -18.92 11.52
CA VAL A 312 -4.73 -19.53 11.20
C VAL A 312 -4.83 -21.04 11.32
N ILE A 313 -4.49 -21.74 10.24
CA ILE A 313 -4.53 -23.20 10.14
C ILE A 313 -3.19 -23.70 9.56
N SER A 314 -2.59 -24.70 10.19
CA SER A 314 -1.41 -25.40 9.65
C SER A 314 -1.60 -26.91 9.60
N GLY A 315 -0.75 -27.57 8.80
CA GLY A 315 -0.54 -29.02 8.85
C GLY A 315 0.02 -29.48 10.20
N ASN A 316 -0.20 -30.76 10.53
CA ASN A 316 0.17 -31.34 11.83
C ASN A 316 1.66 -31.15 12.16
N GLY A 317 1.94 -30.70 13.39
CA GLY A 317 3.30 -30.61 13.95
C GLY A 317 4.06 -29.33 13.60
N LEU A 318 3.41 -28.35 12.98
CA LEU A 318 4.03 -27.08 12.57
C LEU A 318 3.71 -25.94 13.52
N SER A 319 4.67 -25.05 13.72
CA SER A 319 4.52 -23.83 14.51
C SER A 319 3.53 -22.88 13.85
N VAL A 320 2.53 -22.44 14.60
CA VAL A 320 1.61 -21.37 14.22
C VAL A 320 1.43 -20.40 15.38
N GLY A 321 1.01 -19.19 15.06
CA GLY A 321 0.64 -18.22 16.08
C GLY A 321 -0.32 -17.17 15.54
N GLY A 322 -0.98 -16.48 16.47
CA GLY A 322 -1.92 -15.41 16.15
C GLY A 322 -1.26 -14.28 15.36
N ILE A 323 0.05 -14.05 15.55
CA ILE A 323 0.83 -13.05 14.81
C ILE A 323 1.83 -13.74 13.88
N CYS A 324 2.64 -14.66 14.39
CA CYS A 324 3.73 -15.30 13.66
C CYS A 324 4.04 -16.72 14.10
N ALA A 325 4.94 -17.40 13.38
CA ALA A 325 5.40 -18.76 13.69
C ALA A 325 6.83 -18.78 14.23
N GLY A 326 7.04 -18.34 15.48
CA GLY A 326 8.34 -18.40 16.14
C GLY A 326 9.22 -17.17 15.90
N CYS A 327 8.68 -15.95 16.04
CA CYS A 327 9.39 -14.71 15.72
C CYS A 327 9.67 -13.81 16.95
N GLY A 328 10.67 -12.93 16.85
CA GLY A 328 10.92 -11.85 17.81
C GLY A 328 10.63 -10.47 17.20
N GLY A 329 10.99 -9.38 17.88
CA GLY A 329 10.87 -8.01 17.34
C GLY A 329 9.45 -7.44 17.33
N LEU A 330 8.50 -8.10 17.99
CA LEU A 330 7.12 -7.62 18.12
C LEU A 330 7.04 -6.60 19.28
N GLY A 331 6.51 -5.42 18.99
CA GLY A 331 6.16 -4.41 19.97
C GLY A 331 5.04 -4.88 20.90
N LEU A 332 5.03 -4.40 22.15
CA LEU A 332 4.01 -4.77 23.15
C LEU A 332 2.60 -4.22 22.82
N ASP A 333 2.50 -3.43 21.77
CA ASP A 333 1.31 -2.83 21.19
C ASP A 333 0.80 -3.60 19.95
N VAL A 334 1.27 -4.84 19.76
CA VAL A 334 0.79 -5.77 18.73
C VAL A 334 -0.21 -6.76 19.33
N TYR A 335 -1.35 -6.99 18.68
CA TYR A 335 -2.47 -7.76 19.23
C TYR A 335 -3.02 -8.80 18.26
N TRP A 336 -3.63 -9.87 18.76
CA TRP A 336 -4.39 -10.79 17.91
C TRP A 336 -5.70 -11.20 18.58
N ASP A 337 -6.69 -11.55 17.76
CA ASP A 337 -7.95 -12.10 18.26
C ASP A 337 -7.80 -13.61 18.51
N VAL A 338 -7.81 -14.03 19.77
CA VAL A 338 -7.63 -15.44 20.15
C VAL A 338 -8.77 -16.35 19.66
N GLN A 339 -9.96 -15.79 19.44
CA GLN A 339 -11.16 -16.54 19.06
C GLN A 339 -11.23 -16.73 17.56
N THR A 340 -10.98 -15.68 16.78
CA THR A 340 -11.09 -15.75 15.31
C THR A 340 -9.84 -16.35 14.67
N THR A 341 -8.65 -16.02 15.18
CA THR A 341 -7.40 -16.69 14.74
C THR A 341 -7.39 -18.18 15.13
N GLY A 342 -8.05 -18.51 16.25
CA GLY A 342 -8.00 -19.82 16.88
C GLY A 342 -6.69 -20.11 17.61
N GLN A 343 -5.85 -19.09 17.83
CA GLN A 343 -4.52 -19.23 18.41
C GLN A 343 -4.48 -18.64 19.83
N THR A 344 -4.07 -19.44 20.80
CA THR A 344 -3.92 -19.00 22.20
C THR A 344 -2.60 -18.26 22.47
N SER A 345 -1.69 -18.24 21.50
CA SER A 345 -0.38 -17.60 21.57
C SER A 345 -0.12 -16.80 20.28
N SER A 346 0.63 -15.71 20.38
CA SER A 346 1.13 -14.95 19.24
C SER A 346 2.08 -15.77 18.36
N GLY A 347 2.73 -16.78 18.95
CA GLY A 347 3.85 -17.52 18.38
C GLY A 347 5.18 -16.78 18.45
N GLY A 348 5.28 -15.64 19.15
CA GLY A 348 6.52 -14.87 19.30
C GLY A 348 6.77 -14.38 20.73
N ASN A 349 7.40 -13.21 20.88
CA ASN A 349 7.79 -12.63 22.18
C ASN A 349 6.65 -11.96 22.98
N LEU A 350 5.41 -11.97 22.46
CA LEU A 350 4.29 -11.28 23.11
C LEU A 350 3.68 -12.13 24.23
N PRO A 351 3.33 -11.52 25.38
CA PRO A 351 2.62 -12.23 26.45
C PRO A 351 1.18 -12.56 26.03
N ALA A 352 0.57 -13.52 26.72
CA ALA A 352 -0.82 -13.94 26.47
C ALA A 352 -1.84 -12.79 26.61
N SER A 353 -1.52 -11.72 27.36
CA SER A 353 -2.38 -10.53 27.51
C SER A 353 -2.56 -9.73 26.21
N ASN A 354 -1.70 -9.92 25.22
CA ASN A 354 -1.84 -9.32 23.89
C ASN A 354 -2.81 -10.11 23.00
N GLY A 355 -3.18 -11.33 23.41
CA GLY A 355 -4.28 -12.08 22.82
C GLY A 355 -5.60 -11.58 23.36
N LEU A 356 -6.33 -10.83 22.54
CA LEU A 356 -7.60 -10.23 22.89
C LEU A 356 -8.76 -11.13 22.45
N THR A 357 -9.86 -11.11 23.18
CA THR A 357 -11.15 -11.65 22.70
C THR A 357 -11.72 -10.74 21.62
N THR A 358 -12.65 -11.24 20.80
CA THR A 358 -13.34 -10.41 19.79
C THR A 358 -14.07 -9.21 20.41
N ALA A 359 -14.61 -9.37 21.62
CA ALA A 359 -15.21 -8.25 22.35
C ALA A 359 -14.16 -7.18 22.72
N GLN A 360 -12.97 -7.58 23.16
CA GLN A 360 -11.86 -6.67 23.45
C GLN A 360 -11.29 -6.03 22.18
N MET A 361 -11.19 -6.78 21.08
CA MET A 361 -10.80 -6.22 19.77
C MET A 361 -11.77 -5.13 19.31
N SER A 362 -13.03 -5.19 19.71
CA SER A 362 -14.04 -4.18 19.39
C SER A 362 -14.03 -2.99 20.35
N ASP A 363 -13.18 -2.98 21.37
CA ASP A 363 -13.09 -1.93 22.39
C ASP A 363 -11.74 -1.19 22.25
N PRO A 364 -11.74 0.09 21.82
CA PRO A 364 -10.54 0.92 21.75
C PRO A 364 -9.69 0.92 23.03
N ALA A 365 -10.31 0.77 24.21
CA ALA A 365 -9.61 0.77 25.48
C ALA A 365 -8.70 -0.47 25.68
N SER A 366 -8.88 -1.53 24.89
CA SER A 366 -8.05 -2.74 24.95
C SER A 366 -6.68 -2.56 24.28
N PHE A 367 -6.51 -1.54 23.44
CA PHE A 367 -5.30 -1.30 22.66
C PHE A 367 -4.43 -0.24 23.33
N VAL A 368 -3.51 -0.68 24.17
CA VAL A 368 -2.63 0.21 24.92
C VAL A 368 -1.63 0.88 23.97
N GLY A 369 -1.61 2.22 23.98
CA GLY A 369 -0.69 3.02 23.18
C GLY A 369 -1.20 3.39 21.79
N TRP A 370 -2.38 2.91 21.38
CA TRP A 370 -2.99 3.26 20.10
C TRP A 370 -3.81 4.55 20.22
N ASP A 371 -3.75 5.40 19.18
CA ASP A 371 -4.55 6.61 19.10
C ASP A 371 -5.81 6.38 18.25
N PHE A 372 -6.97 6.46 18.90
CA PHE A 372 -8.30 6.43 18.26
C PHE A 372 -8.94 7.83 18.18
N GLY A 373 -8.24 8.86 18.65
CA GLY A 373 -8.66 10.26 18.54
C GLY A 373 -8.70 10.75 17.11
N PRO A 374 -9.20 11.98 16.85
CA PRO A 374 -9.45 12.47 15.49
C PRO A 374 -8.25 12.46 14.53
N ASN A 375 -7.02 12.44 15.06
CA ASN A 375 -5.78 12.42 14.27
C ASN A 375 -5.06 11.06 14.30
N GLY A 376 -5.60 10.09 15.03
CA GLY A 376 -5.02 8.76 15.17
C GLY A 376 -5.23 7.87 13.96
N ALA A 377 -4.45 6.79 13.82
CA ALA A 377 -4.55 5.90 12.67
C ALA A 377 -5.81 5.01 12.66
N TRP A 378 -6.42 4.80 13.82
CA TRP A 378 -7.45 3.78 14.02
C TRP A 378 -8.83 4.35 14.28
N VAL A 379 -9.85 3.64 13.80
CA VAL A 379 -11.26 3.87 14.11
C VAL A 379 -11.92 2.52 14.40
N VAL A 380 -12.86 2.47 15.33
CA VAL A 380 -13.77 1.32 15.50
C VAL A 380 -15.18 1.74 15.06
N PRO A 381 -15.61 1.39 13.84
CA PRO A 381 -16.96 1.68 13.37
C PRO A 381 -18.03 1.00 14.25
N PRO A 382 -19.24 1.56 14.37
CA PRO A 382 -20.33 0.92 15.10
C PRO A 382 -20.60 -0.50 14.59
N GLY A 383 -20.55 -1.49 15.49
CA GLY A 383 -20.77 -2.90 15.16
C GLY A 383 -19.58 -3.62 14.55
N ALA A 384 -18.43 -2.97 14.39
CA ALA A 384 -17.20 -3.63 13.96
C ALA A 384 -16.67 -4.57 15.05
N THR A 385 -16.02 -5.66 14.63
CA THR A 385 -15.43 -6.67 15.52
C THR A 385 -13.95 -6.42 15.83
N HIS A 386 -13.36 -5.40 15.21
CA HIS A 386 -11.97 -4.95 15.38
C HIS A 386 -11.82 -3.51 14.82
N PRO A 387 -10.70 -2.82 15.09
CA PRO A 387 -10.41 -1.53 14.45
C PRO A 387 -10.22 -1.66 12.95
N VAL A 388 -10.43 -0.57 12.22
CA VAL A 388 -10.00 -0.39 10.84
C VAL A 388 -9.14 0.86 10.77
N LEU A 389 -8.36 0.99 9.69
CA LEU A 389 -7.59 2.20 9.47
C LEU A 389 -8.53 3.35 9.12
N ARG A 390 -8.28 4.51 9.70
CA ARG A 390 -9.10 5.72 9.53
C ARG A 390 -9.33 6.06 8.07
N TRP A 391 -8.28 5.96 7.25
CA TRP A 391 -8.37 6.27 5.83
C TRP A 391 -9.41 5.39 5.10
N GLN A 392 -9.68 4.17 5.57
CA GLN A 392 -10.65 3.24 4.96
C GLN A 392 -12.11 3.65 5.20
N VAL A 393 -12.37 4.56 6.14
CA VAL A 393 -13.72 5.12 6.38
C VAL A 393 -13.85 6.55 5.87
N GLU A 394 -12.72 7.20 5.56
CA GLU A 394 -12.67 8.55 4.99
C GLU A 394 -12.64 8.55 3.46
N HIS A 395 -12.18 7.45 2.85
CA HIS A 395 -12.02 7.25 1.41
C HIS A 395 -12.45 5.85 0.98
#